data_AF-A0A936DZ44-F1
#
_entry.id   AF-A0A936DZ44-F1
#
_cell.length_a   1.000
_cell.length_b   1.000
_cell.length_c   1.000
_cell.angle_alpha   90.00
_cell.angle_beta   90.00
_cell.angle_gamma   90.00
#
_symmetry.space_group_name_H-M   'P 1'
#
loop_
_entity.id
_entity.type
_entity.pdbx_description
1 polymer ?
#
loop_
_entity_poly.entity_id
_entity_poly.type
_entity_poly.pdbx_seq_one_letter_code
_entity_poly.pdbx_strand_id
1 'polypeptide(L)'
;MWLWPKKILEGYGLKEIHASLEKALQLTEELTPSAIENYFNKNKKVKISFQKLFLEKELKNLVAGYINRRMDEFLKLCFENNFPLAWSLERKKRFEESRMAILPFEADSVMYFDKSVKGIIYTLKLLLGDEVYSPKDLNLRILNESPAWVSSGQKIFFINHLHGSRLKPF
;
A
#
# COMPACT_ATOMS: atom_id res chain seq x y z
N MET A 1 18.19 -15.78 7.46
CA MET A 1 17.70 -14.45 7.91
C MET A 1 18.72 -13.44 7.44
N TRP A 2 18.45 -12.75 6.34
CA TRP A 2 19.36 -11.74 5.81
C TRP A 2 19.06 -10.44 6.55
N LEU A 3 19.60 -10.31 7.76
CA LEU A 3 19.50 -9.06 8.50
C LEU A 3 20.17 -7.97 7.66
N TRP A 4 19.40 -6.93 7.32
CA TRP A 4 19.92 -5.73 6.69
C TRP A 4 21.17 -5.28 7.48
N PRO A 5 22.31 -5.01 6.81
CA PRO A 5 23.52 -4.59 7.50
C PRO A 5 23.21 -3.40 8.42
N LYS A 6 23.56 -3.49 9.70
CA LYS A 6 23.23 -2.47 10.71
C LYS A 6 23.62 -1.06 10.26
N LYS A 7 24.78 -0.92 9.60
CA LYS A 7 25.26 0.35 9.02
C LYS A 7 24.32 0.96 7.98
N ILE A 8 23.61 0.13 7.21
CA ILE A 8 22.62 0.61 6.23
C ILE A 8 21.38 1.14 6.97
N LEU A 9 20.87 0.41 7.95
CA LEU A 9 19.71 0.83 8.75
C LEU A 9 19.99 2.15 9.50
N GLU A 10 21.18 2.25 10.12
CA GLU A 10 21.64 3.46 10.81
C GLU A 10 21.68 4.68 9.86
N GLY A 11 22.06 4.47 8.59
CA GLY A 11 22.07 5.51 7.56
C GLY A 11 20.69 6.11 7.25
N TYR A 12 19.60 5.38 7.55
CA TYR A 12 18.22 5.86 7.43
C TYR A 12 17.61 6.28 8.77
N GLY A 13 18.41 6.36 9.84
CA GLY A 13 17.95 6.73 11.18
C GLY A 13 17.37 5.57 12.00
N LEU A 14 17.46 4.33 11.52
CA LEU A 14 17.00 3.12 12.21
C LEU A 14 18.15 2.53 13.04
N LYS A 15 18.44 3.16 14.18
CA LYS A 15 19.62 2.85 15.02
C LYS A 15 19.48 1.57 15.85
N GLU A 16 18.25 1.25 16.28
CA GLU A 16 17.97 0.13 17.16
C GLU A 16 16.95 -0.81 16.53
N ILE A 17 17.32 -2.09 16.47
CA ILE A 17 16.43 -3.17 16.03
C ILE A 17 15.61 -3.60 17.23
N HIS A 18 14.33 -3.21 17.22
CA HIS A 18 13.32 -3.61 18.19
C HIS A 18 12.24 -4.43 17.47
N ALA A 19 11.37 -5.09 18.22
CA ALA A 19 10.39 -6.05 17.69
C ALA A 19 9.53 -5.49 16.54
N SER A 20 9.07 -4.24 16.63
CA SER A 20 8.30 -3.59 15.56
C SER A 20 9.11 -3.44 14.25
N LEU A 21 10.39 -3.07 14.35
CA LEU A 21 11.25 -2.93 13.18
C LEU A 21 11.60 -4.30 12.57
N GLU A 22 11.91 -5.30 13.39
CA GLU A 22 12.12 -6.68 12.92
C GLU A 22 10.90 -7.19 12.17
N LYS A 23 9.71 -6.94 12.72
CA LYS A 23 8.45 -7.32 12.10
C LYS A 23 8.22 -6.59 10.78
N ALA A 24 8.48 -5.28 10.72
CA ALA A 24 8.38 -4.52 9.48
C ALA A 24 9.34 -5.04 8.40
N LEU A 25 10.60 -5.32 8.76
CA LEU A 25 11.59 -5.91 7.85
C LEU A 25 11.15 -7.31 7.37
N GLN A 26 10.65 -8.15 8.28
CA GLN A 26 10.11 -9.47 7.91
C GLN A 26 8.95 -9.34 6.92
N LEU A 27 8.04 -8.38 7.12
CA LEU A 27 6.94 -8.14 6.17
C LEU A 27 7.47 -7.77 4.79
N THR A 28 8.55 -6.96 4.70
CA THR A 28 9.17 -6.66 3.40
C THR A 28 9.71 -7.91 2.70
N GLU A 29 10.25 -8.88 3.44
CA GLU A 29 10.69 -10.17 2.90
C GLU A 29 9.50 -11.02 2.43
N GLU A 30 8.44 -11.10 3.25
CA GLU A 30 7.20 -11.85 2.95
C GLU A 30 6.43 -11.30 1.73
N LEU A 31 6.60 -10.01 1.44
CA LEU A 31 5.96 -9.32 0.31
C LEU A 31 6.74 -9.44 -1.00
N THR A 32 7.91 -10.09 -1.01
CA THR A 32 8.65 -10.33 -2.25
C THR A 32 7.93 -11.36 -3.15
N PRO A 33 8.05 -11.26 -4.49
CA PRO A 33 7.44 -12.23 -5.40
C PRO A 33 7.80 -13.69 -5.09
N SER A 34 9.08 -13.94 -4.74
CA SER A 34 9.57 -15.27 -4.37
C SER A 34 8.93 -15.80 -3.07
N ALA A 35 8.81 -14.95 -2.03
CA ALA A 35 8.18 -15.36 -0.78
C ALA A 35 6.69 -15.66 -0.97
N ILE A 36 5.98 -14.82 -1.72
CA ILE A 36 4.57 -15.04 -2.06
C ILE A 36 4.42 -16.35 -2.86
N GLU A 37 5.26 -16.56 -3.88
CA GLU A 37 5.26 -17.79 -4.66
C GLU A 37 5.47 -19.03 -3.78
N ASN A 38 6.45 -18.99 -2.88
CA ASN A 38 6.72 -20.10 -1.97
C ASN A 38 5.55 -20.35 -1.00
N TYR A 39 4.91 -19.29 -0.48
CA TYR A 39 3.77 -19.41 0.41
C TYR A 39 2.60 -20.18 -0.24
N PHE A 40 2.25 -19.83 -1.47
CA PHE A 40 1.14 -20.47 -2.21
C PHE A 40 1.49 -21.84 -2.82
N ASN A 41 2.77 -22.23 -2.82
CA ASN A 41 3.23 -23.52 -3.32
C ASN A 41 3.64 -24.51 -2.22
N LYS A 42 3.60 -24.13 -0.93
CA LYS A 42 4.14 -24.92 0.19
C LYS A 42 3.73 -26.39 0.21
N ASN A 43 2.50 -26.70 -0.21
CA ASN A 43 1.95 -28.07 -0.22
C ASN A 43 1.60 -28.58 -1.63
N LYS A 44 2.07 -27.91 -2.69
CA LYS A 44 1.76 -28.28 -4.07
C LYS A 44 2.85 -29.17 -4.66
N LYS A 45 2.45 -30.28 -5.28
CA LYS A 45 3.37 -31.17 -6.03
C LYS A 45 3.94 -30.47 -7.27
N VAL A 46 3.13 -29.66 -7.94
CA VAL A 46 3.53 -28.85 -9.09
C VAL A 46 3.53 -27.39 -8.67
N LYS A 47 4.70 -26.75 -8.76
CA LYS A 47 4.84 -25.33 -8.40
C LYS A 47 4.27 -24.44 -9.50
N ILE A 48 3.58 -23.39 -9.08
CA ILE A 48 2.99 -22.36 -9.94
C ILE A 48 3.86 -21.10 -9.81
N SER A 49 4.30 -20.53 -10.93
CA SER A 49 5.08 -19.28 -10.89
C SER A 49 4.26 -18.10 -10.39
N PHE A 50 4.91 -17.07 -9.87
CA PHE A 50 4.27 -15.85 -9.37
C PHE A 50 3.30 -15.25 -10.39
N GLN A 51 3.66 -15.14 -11.67
CA GLN A 51 2.75 -14.60 -12.69
C GLN A 51 1.50 -15.47 -12.85
N LYS A 52 1.66 -16.81 -12.82
CA LYS A 52 0.55 -17.75 -12.96
C LYS A 52 -0.41 -17.73 -11.77
N LEU A 53 0.04 -17.30 -10.58
CA LEU A 53 -0.83 -17.11 -9.42
C LEU A 53 -1.95 -16.08 -9.68
N PHE A 54 -1.76 -15.15 -10.62
CA PHE A 54 -2.74 -14.11 -10.96
C PHE A 54 -3.63 -14.44 -12.18
N LEU A 55 -3.43 -15.60 -12.84
CA LEU A 55 -4.20 -15.99 -14.02
C LEU A 55 -5.56 -16.60 -13.64
N GLU A 56 -5.59 -17.42 -12.61
CA GLU A 56 -6.83 -18.05 -12.12
C GLU A 56 -7.55 -17.11 -11.15
N LYS A 57 -8.84 -16.84 -11.38
CA LYS A 57 -9.60 -15.83 -10.63
C LYS A 57 -9.64 -16.10 -9.13
N GLU A 58 -9.85 -17.35 -8.72
CA GLU A 58 -9.91 -17.73 -7.30
C GLU A 58 -8.55 -17.55 -6.62
N LEU A 59 -7.49 -18.03 -7.25
CA LEU A 59 -6.12 -17.90 -6.74
C LEU A 59 -5.67 -16.44 -6.69
N LYS A 60 -6.01 -15.66 -7.71
CA LYS A 60 -5.76 -14.22 -7.76
C LYS A 60 -6.36 -13.50 -6.55
N ASN A 61 -7.61 -13.82 -6.18
CA ASN A 61 -8.27 -13.20 -5.03
C ASN A 61 -7.59 -13.58 -3.71
N LEU A 62 -7.18 -14.84 -3.55
CA LEU A 62 -6.43 -15.29 -2.36
C LEU A 62 -5.08 -14.59 -2.25
N VAL A 63 -4.36 -14.46 -3.37
CA VAL A 63 -3.05 -13.79 -3.43
C VAL A 63 -3.21 -12.30 -3.17
N ALA A 64 -4.19 -11.65 -3.77
CA ALA A 64 -4.49 -10.24 -3.52
C ALA A 64 -4.87 -10.00 -2.04
N GLY A 65 -5.71 -10.86 -1.44
CA GLY A 65 -6.05 -10.78 -0.03
C GLY A 65 -4.83 -10.96 0.89
N TYR A 66 -3.92 -11.88 0.56
CA TYR A 66 -2.66 -12.05 1.28
C TYR A 66 -1.79 -10.79 1.21
N ILE A 67 -1.55 -10.26 0.01
CA ILE A 67 -0.74 -9.06 -0.21
C ILE A 67 -1.37 -7.88 0.53
N ASN A 68 -2.68 -7.69 0.40
CA ASN A 68 -3.38 -6.56 1.00
C ASN A 68 -3.28 -6.56 2.53
N ARG A 69 -3.44 -7.72 3.17
CA ARG A 69 -3.27 -7.88 4.62
C ARG A 69 -1.83 -7.59 5.06
N ARG A 70 -0.84 -8.09 4.33
CA ARG A 70 0.58 -7.87 4.67
C ARG A 70 1.01 -6.43 4.44
N MET A 71 0.52 -5.78 3.39
CA MET A 71 0.77 -4.37 3.13
C MET A 71 0.11 -3.47 4.17
N ASP A 72 -1.12 -3.79 4.61
CA ASP A 72 -1.79 -3.05 5.69
C ASP A 72 -1.00 -3.15 7.00
N GLU A 73 -0.61 -4.36 7.39
CA GLU A 73 0.21 -4.62 8.57
C GLU A 73 1.54 -3.82 8.51
N PHE A 74 2.19 -3.80 7.34
CA PHE A 74 3.43 -3.07 7.12
C PHE A 74 3.23 -1.55 7.24
N LEU A 75 2.23 -0.98 6.56
CA LEU A 75 1.99 0.46 6.57
C LEU A 75 1.57 0.97 7.94
N LYS A 76 0.78 0.20 8.71
CA LYS A 76 0.45 0.51 10.10
C LYS A 76 1.67 0.52 11.00
N LEU A 77 2.54 -0.49 10.91
CA LEU A 77 3.79 -0.51 11.67
C LEU A 77 4.67 0.69 11.34
N CYS A 78 4.78 1.06 10.06
CA CYS A 78 5.52 2.24 9.66
C CYS A 78 4.92 3.54 10.21
N PHE A 79 3.60 3.66 10.25
CA PHE A 79 2.93 4.81 10.83
C PHE A 79 3.16 4.88 12.35
N GLU A 80 2.83 3.82 13.08
CA GLU A 80 2.89 3.76 14.54
C GLU A 80 4.29 3.99 15.10
N ASN A 81 5.32 3.54 14.38
CA ASN A 81 6.72 3.64 14.81
C ASN A 81 7.50 4.73 14.05
N ASN A 82 6.82 5.53 13.22
CA ASN A 82 7.42 6.57 12.37
C ASN A 82 8.61 6.07 11.54
N PHE A 83 8.49 4.86 10.96
CA PHE A 83 9.56 4.29 10.15
C PHE A 83 9.72 5.07 8.84
N PRO A 84 10.96 5.29 8.39
CA PRO A 84 11.25 6.02 7.17
C PRO A 84 10.83 5.20 5.95
N LEU A 85 9.97 5.78 5.11
CA LEU A 85 9.53 5.20 3.84
C LEU A 85 9.93 6.11 2.68
N ALA A 86 10.22 5.51 1.53
CA ALA A 86 10.38 6.22 0.27
C ALA A 86 9.74 5.41 -0.87
N TRP A 87 9.23 6.12 -1.87
CA TRP A 87 8.71 5.50 -3.09
C TRP A 87 9.75 5.57 -4.22
N SER A 88 10.05 4.43 -4.83
CA SER A 88 10.96 4.32 -5.99
C SER A 88 12.26 5.12 -5.83
N LEU A 89 12.95 4.92 -4.70
CA LEU A 89 14.20 5.63 -4.42
C LEU A 89 15.26 5.32 -5.49
N GLU A 90 15.61 6.33 -6.28
CA GLU A 90 16.66 6.23 -7.28
C GLU A 90 18.04 6.39 -6.64
N ARG A 91 19.05 5.67 -7.15
CA ARG A 91 20.42 5.69 -6.60
C ARG A 91 21.04 7.10 -6.50
N LYS A 92 20.61 8.03 -7.36
CA LYS A 92 21.14 9.41 -7.41
C LYS A 92 20.37 10.39 -6.52
N LYS A 93 19.15 10.03 -6.09
CA LYS A 93 18.27 10.92 -5.36
C LYS A 93 18.47 10.72 -3.86
N ARG A 94 18.49 11.82 -3.10
CA ARG A 94 18.60 11.73 -1.64
C ARG A 94 17.34 11.11 -1.05
N PHE A 95 17.52 10.34 0.02
CA PHE A 95 16.40 9.69 0.70
C PHE A 95 15.40 10.71 1.21
N GLU A 96 15.89 11.80 1.79
CA GLU A 96 15.13 12.89 2.37
C GLU A 96 14.20 13.56 1.34
N GLU A 97 14.66 13.68 0.09
CA GLU A 97 13.89 14.23 -1.03
C GLU A 97 12.85 13.26 -1.60
N SER A 98 12.85 12.01 -1.14
CA SER A 98 11.92 10.95 -1.56
C SER A 98 11.14 10.38 -0.39
N ARG A 99 11.38 10.91 0.82
CA ARG A 99 10.76 10.43 2.04
C ARG A 99 9.27 10.69 1.97
N MET A 100 8.50 9.68 2.34
CA MET A 100 7.05 9.76 2.44
C MET A 100 6.63 10.03 3.88
N ALA A 101 5.55 10.78 4.04
CA ALA A 101 4.89 11.02 5.30
C ALA A 101 3.55 10.28 5.31
N ILE A 102 3.36 9.37 6.27
CA ILE A 102 2.04 8.80 6.54
C ILE A 102 1.28 9.78 7.42
N LEU A 103 0.13 10.25 6.94
CA LEU A 103 -0.69 11.23 7.64
C LEU A 103 -1.58 10.53 8.67
N PRO A 104 -1.83 11.16 9.83
CA PRO A 104 -2.61 10.56 10.92
C PRO A 104 -4.12 10.60 10.69
N PHE A 105 -4.57 11.10 9.54
CA PHE A 105 -5.98 11.23 9.22
C PHE A 105 -6.39 10.27 8.11
N GLU A 106 -7.62 9.80 8.23
CA GLU A 106 -8.30 8.99 7.24
C GLU A 106 -9.13 9.91 6.34
N ALA A 107 -9.26 9.52 5.08
CA ALA A 107 -10.12 10.20 4.13
C ALA A 107 -11.42 9.42 3.98
N ASP A 108 -12.56 10.08 4.14
CA ASP A 108 -13.85 9.44 3.88
C ASP A 108 -14.20 9.54 2.40
N SER A 109 -14.75 8.45 1.86
CA SER A 109 -15.25 8.44 0.48
C SER A 109 -16.76 8.73 0.47
N VAL A 110 -17.17 9.75 -0.28
CA VAL A 110 -18.59 10.09 -0.47
C VAL A 110 -18.95 10.04 -1.95
N MET A 111 -20.05 9.36 -2.25
CA MET A 111 -20.61 9.28 -3.59
C MET A 111 -21.83 10.19 -3.72
N TYR A 112 -21.83 11.01 -4.76
CA TYR A 112 -22.95 11.84 -5.17
C TYR A 112 -23.58 11.28 -6.44
N PHE A 113 -24.90 11.38 -6.53
CA PHE A 113 -25.71 10.81 -7.60
C PHE A 113 -26.62 11.89 -8.16
N ASP A 114 -26.32 12.38 -9.36
CA ASP A 114 -27.12 13.39 -10.04
C ASP A 114 -27.96 12.75 -11.14
N LYS A 115 -29.29 12.80 -10.99
CA LYS A 115 -30.21 12.31 -12.02
C LYS A 115 -30.37 13.36 -13.11
N SER A 116 -30.01 13.00 -14.33
CA SER A 116 -30.18 13.83 -15.52
C SER A 116 -31.13 13.17 -16.53
N VAL A 117 -31.56 13.92 -17.54
CA VAL A 117 -32.36 13.40 -18.66
C VAL A 117 -31.65 12.26 -19.41
N LYS A 118 -30.30 12.24 -19.38
CA LYS A 118 -29.47 11.24 -20.07
C LYS A 118 -29.09 10.03 -19.18
N GLY A 119 -29.47 10.03 -17.90
CA GLY A 119 -29.12 8.98 -16.94
C GLY A 119 -28.59 9.52 -15.61
N ILE A 120 -27.94 8.66 -14.83
CA ILE A 120 -27.36 9.02 -13.52
C ILE A 120 -25.88 9.33 -13.69
N ILE A 121 -25.45 10.50 -13.21
CA ILE A 121 -24.04 10.88 -13.11
C ILE A 121 -23.57 10.55 -11.69
N TYR A 122 -22.44 9.86 -11.59
CA TYR A 122 -21.83 9.46 -10.32
C TYR A 122 -20.57 10.27 -10.10
N THR A 123 -20.44 10.91 -8.94
CA THR A 123 -19.25 11.67 -8.56
C THR A 123 -18.70 11.14 -7.25
N LEU A 124 -17.44 10.71 -7.25
CA LEU A 124 -16.71 10.34 -6.05
C LEU A 124 -15.96 11.56 -5.51
N LYS A 125 -16.09 11.83 -4.21
CA LYS A 125 -15.31 12.84 -3.48
C LYS A 125 -14.62 12.20 -2.28
N LEU A 126 -13.45 12.73 -1.95
CA LEU A 126 -12.68 12.36 -0.76
C LEU A 126 -12.69 13.53 0.21
N LEU A 127 -13.08 13.27 1.46
CA LEU A 127 -13.06 14.26 2.54
C LEU A 127 -11.80 14.04 3.35
N LEU A 128 -10.89 15.00 3.33
CA LEU A 128 -9.65 14.99 4.12
C LEU A 128 -9.76 16.10 5.16
N GLY A 129 -10.22 15.74 6.37
CA GLY A 129 -10.63 16.75 7.36
C GLY A 129 -11.82 17.55 6.83
N ASP A 130 -11.70 18.88 6.81
CA ASP A 130 -12.74 19.80 6.33
C ASP A 130 -12.71 20.05 4.81
N GLU A 131 -11.70 19.50 4.11
CA GLU A 131 -11.49 19.74 2.69
C GLU A 131 -12.06 18.61 1.83
N VAL A 132 -12.67 18.98 0.70
CA VAL A 132 -13.30 18.05 -0.23
C VAL A 132 -12.52 18.03 -1.54
N TYR A 133 -12.06 16.83 -1.92
CA TYR A 133 -11.24 16.60 -3.10
C TYR A 133 -11.92 15.68 -4.11
N SER A 134 -11.63 15.91 -5.40
CA SER A 134 -11.86 14.91 -6.44
C SER A 134 -10.66 13.95 -6.50
N PRO A 135 -10.84 12.62 -6.55
CA PRO A 135 -9.71 11.70 -6.70
C PRO A 135 -8.84 12.00 -7.94
N LYS A 136 -9.44 12.45 -9.06
CA LYS A 136 -8.74 12.88 -10.31
C LYS A 136 -7.67 13.92 -10.05
N ASP A 137 -7.97 14.84 -9.14
CA ASP A 137 -7.15 16.03 -8.92
C ASP A 137 -5.96 15.72 -8.01
N LEU A 138 -6.02 14.61 -7.25
CA LEU A 138 -5.02 14.23 -6.27
C LEU A 138 -3.89 13.35 -6.84
N ASN A 139 -3.92 12.97 -8.12
CA ASN A 139 -2.92 12.08 -8.74
C ASN A 139 -2.59 10.86 -7.85
N LEU A 140 -3.64 10.14 -7.44
CA LEU A 140 -3.53 9.08 -6.44
C LEU A 140 -2.77 7.86 -6.97
N ARG A 141 -1.84 7.37 -6.17
CA ARG A 141 -1.24 6.04 -6.32
C ARG A 141 -1.80 5.10 -5.26
N ILE A 142 -2.39 3.99 -5.69
CA ILE A 142 -2.86 2.93 -4.80
C ILE A 142 -1.66 2.12 -4.32
N LEU A 143 -1.45 2.08 -3.00
CA LEU A 143 -0.40 1.30 -2.34
C LEU A 143 -0.95 -0.02 -1.79
N ASN A 144 -2.21 -0.02 -1.37
CA ASN A 144 -2.96 -1.20 -0.93
C ASN A 144 -4.42 -1.03 -1.36
N GLU A 145 -5.08 -2.11 -1.78
CA GLU A 145 -6.47 -2.03 -2.22
C GLU A 145 -7.48 -2.26 -1.10
N SER A 146 -7.14 -3.06 -0.08
CA SER A 146 -8.08 -3.42 0.99
C SER A 146 -7.38 -3.70 2.33
N PRO A 147 -7.36 -2.76 3.28
CA PRO A 147 -7.96 -1.44 3.15
C PRO A 147 -7.18 -0.52 2.20
N ALA A 148 -7.83 0.55 1.72
CA ALA A 148 -7.27 1.43 0.71
C ALA A 148 -6.23 2.38 1.29
N TRP A 149 -4.95 2.05 1.10
CA TRP A 149 -3.85 2.97 1.33
C TRP A 149 -3.46 3.61 0.01
N VAL A 150 -3.34 4.93 0.00
CA VAL A 150 -2.98 5.69 -1.19
C VAL A 150 -1.85 6.66 -0.89
N SER A 151 -1.16 7.10 -1.93
CA SER A 151 -0.31 8.29 -1.86
C SER A 151 -0.70 9.35 -2.88
N SER A 152 -0.57 10.60 -2.46
CA SER A 152 -0.56 11.79 -3.32
C SER A 152 0.77 12.50 -3.10
N GLY A 153 1.63 12.45 -4.13
CA GLY A 153 3.03 12.89 -3.98
C GLY A 153 3.77 12.07 -2.91
N GLN A 154 4.30 12.76 -1.89
CA GLN A 154 5.00 12.16 -0.75
C GLN A 154 4.09 11.89 0.46
N LYS A 155 2.80 12.19 0.36
CA LYS A 155 1.85 11.96 1.46
C LYS A 155 1.15 10.62 1.26
N ILE A 156 1.16 9.78 2.28
CA ILE A 156 0.39 8.53 2.36
C ILE A 156 -0.77 8.76 3.30
N PHE A 157 -1.96 8.30 2.93
CA PHE A 157 -3.13 8.32 3.80
C PHE A 157 -4.06 7.15 3.47
N PHE A 158 -4.97 6.90 4.38
CA PHE A 158 -5.93 5.82 4.32
C PHE A 158 -7.27 6.34 3.82
N ILE A 159 -8.00 5.55 3.01
CA ILE A 159 -9.36 5.89 2.57
C ILE A 159 -10.35 4.89 3.19
N ASN A 160 -11.27 5.44 3.99
CA ASN A 160 -12.33 4.70 4.63
C ASN A 160 -13.37 4.19 3.64
N HIS A 161 -13.91 2.99 3.93
CA HIS A 161 -15.09 2.42 3.28
C HIS A 161 -15.04 2.28 1.75
N LEU A 162 -13.85 2.36 1.15
CA LEU A 162 -13.65 2.22 -0.28
C LEU A 162 -12.54 1.21 -0.59
N HIS A 163 -12.79 0.32 -1.54
CA HIS A 163 -11.74 -0.53 -2.11
C HIS A 163 -10.89 0.30 -3.07
N GLY A 164 -9.56 0.25 -2.96
CA GLY A 164 -8.64 1.12 -3.70
C GLY A 164 -8.81 1.04 -5.23
N SER A 165 -9.15 -0.14 -5.77
CA SER A 165 -9.42 -0.29 -7.21
C SER A 165 -10.60 0.56 -7.73
N ARG A 166 -11.51 1.00 -6.85
CA ARG A 166 -12.65 1.87 -7.18
C ARG A 166 -12.27 3.35 -7.30
N LEU A 167 -11.05 3.73 -6.94
CA LEU A 167 -10.54 5.09 -7.14
C LEU A 167 -10.25 5.38 -8.61
N LYS A 168 -10.01 4.34 -9.43
CA LYS A 168 -9.90 4.45 -10.89
C LYS A 168 -11.25 4.03 -11.50
N PRO A 169 -11.79 4.72 -12.52
CA PRO A 169 -11.18 5.73 -13.39
C PRO A 169 -11.46 7.18 -12.95
N PHE A 170 -11.84 7.37 -11.68
CA PHE A 170 -12.04 8.69 -11.11
C PHE A 170 -10.72 9.37 -10.80
#